data_AF-A0A381REV2-F1
#
_entry.id   AF-A0A381REV2-F1
#
_cell.length_a   1.000
_cell.length_b   1.000
_cell.length_c   1.000
_cell.angle_alpha   90.00
_cell.angle_beta   90.00
_cell.angle_gamma   90.00
#
_symmetry.space_group_name_H-M   'P 1'
#
loop_
_entity.id
_entity.type
_entity.pdbx_description
1 polymer ?
#
loop_
_entity_poly.entity_id
_entity_poly.type
_entity_poly.pdbx_seq_one_letter_code
_entity_poly.pdbx_strand_id
1 'polypeptide(L)'
;MGHDEYVDVRDEPRHRHRFENDYIRLYDVLIPEGDQTLYHRHNVDTFYVMIANSSVQDQTFGEATCSAAEITAGGAFLRAHLSAPLIHRVCNVGFGDARMIGAELKAAPPTASPVPLNAPCHSLRKEHERLRLHRLVIQPDQTTGPISYDFYSLTVVLEAAVISLMDEFHNETVVSCSAGDAIWQAPRSNFAISNPGGSEYRAIVGEWR
;
A
#
# COMPACT_ATOMS: atom_id res chain seq x y z
N MET A 1 -18.79 3.06 -33.55
CA MET A 1 -18.59 3.47 -32.14
C MET A 1 -17.60 2.46 -31.56
N GLY A 2 -16.32 2.81 -31.48
CA GLY A 2 -15.31 1.93 -30.89
C GLY A 2 -15.46 2.01 -29.39
N HIS A 3 -15.96 0.95 -28.75
CA HIS A 3 -15.87 0.81 -27.31
C HIS A 3 -14.46 0.33 -27.01
N ASP A 4 -13.68 1.10 -26.24
CA ASP A 4 -12.35 0.65 -25.82
C ASP A 4 -12.49 -0.67 -25.05
N GLU A 5 -11.80 -1.71 -25.51
CA GLU A 5 -11.87 -3.07 -24.97
C GLU A 5 -11.28 -3.18 -23.54
N TYR A 6 -10.62 -2.11 -23.08
CA TYR A 6 -10.06 -1.93 -21.74
C TYR A 6 -9.99 -0.44 -21.38
N VAL A 7 -9.79 -0.13 -20.10
CA VAL A 7 -9.61 1.24 -19.59
C VAL A 7 -8.20 1.45 -19.02
N ASP A 8 -7.79 2.67 -18.72
CA ASP A 8 -6.62 2.88 -17.84
C ASP A 8 -6.99 2.51 -16.40
N VAL A 9 -6.03 2.00 -15.60
CA VAL A 9 -6.27 1.66 -14.18
C VAL A 9 -6.93 2.80 -13.41
N ARG A 10 -6.59 4.06 -13.75
CA ARG A 10 -7.18 5.25 -13.15
C ARG A 10 -8.70 5.32 -13.28
N ASP A 11 -9.23 4.81 -14.37
CA ASP A 11 -10.65 4.90 -14.72
C ASP A 11 -11.39 3.58 -14.41
N GLU A 12 -10.70 2.59 -13.83
CA GLU A 12 -11.29 1.32 -13.46
C GLU A 12 -12.14 1.46 -12.17
N PRO A 13 -13.44 1.11 -12.17
CA PRO A 13 -14.35 1.41 -11.05
C PRO A 13 -14.02 0.75 -9.70
N ARG A 14 -13.32 -0.39 -9.70
CA ARG A 14 -12.86 -1.07 -8.48
C ARG A 14 -11.60 -0.43 -7.92
N HIS A 15 -10.83 0.31 -8.72
CA HIS A 15 -9.67 1.11 -8.31
C HIS A 15 -10.10 2.52 -7.89
N ARG A 16 -10.71 2.64 -6.71
CA ARG A 16 -11.23 3.93 -6.25
C ARG A 16 -10.08 4.86 -5.89
N HIS A 17 -9.95 5.95 -6.66
CA HIS A 17 -8.95 6.98 -6.39
C HIS A 17 -9.13 7.61 -5.01
N ARG A 18 -8.05 7.67 -4.23
CA ARG A 18 -8.02 8.29 -2.89
C ARG A 18 -7.24 9.61 -2.90
N PHE A 19 -6.03 9.60 -3.44
CA PHE A 19 -5.09 10.71 -3.37
C PHE A 19 -4.11 10.67 -4.54
N GLU A 20 -3.68 11.84 -5.02
CA GLU A 20 -2.63 11.94 -6.04
C GLU A 20 -1.83 13.23 -5.88
N ASN A 21 -0.52 13.13 -6.09
CA ASN A 21 0.38 14.25 -6.28
C ASN A 21 1.42 13.90 -7.37
N ASP A 22 2.54 14.62 -7.43
CA ASP A 22 3.58 14.40 -8.45
C ASP A 22 4.28 13.04 -8.32
N TYR A 23 4.33 12.44 -7.13
CA TYR A 23 5.12 11.25 -6.81
C TYR A 23 4.29 9.97 -6.70
N ILE A 24 3.03 10.08 -6.27
CA ILE A 24 2.15 8.94 -5.99
C ILE A 24 0.74 9.18 -6.55
N ARG A 25 0.10 8.10 -6.99
CA ARG A 25 -1.35 8.00 -7.08
C ARG A 25 -1.84 6.79 -6.32
N LEU A 26 -2.81 6.99 -5.43
CA LEU A 26 -3.29 6.01 -4.47
C LEU A 26 -4.71 5.57 -4.82
N TYR A 27 -4.91 4.25 -4.84
CA TYR A 27 -6.18 3.58 -5.03
C TYR A 27 -6.53 2.77 -3.79
N ASP A 28 -7.80 2.81 -3.40
CA ASP A 28 -8.42 1.78 -2.56
C ASP A 28 -9.18 0.84 -3.48
N VAL A 29 -8.68 -0.39 -3.58
CA VAL A 29 -9.18 -1.40 -4.48
C VAL A 29 -10.08 -2.35 -3.70
N LEU A 30 -11.33 -2.47 -4.15
CA LEU A 30 -12.30 -3.39 -3.58
C LEU A 30 -13.03 -4.13 -4.70
N ILE A 31 -12.84 -5.44 -4.76
CA ILE A 31 -13.53 -6.35 -5.67
C ILE A 31 -14.42 -7.26 -4.81
N PRO A 32 -15.75 -7.06 -4.82
CA PRO A 32 -16.67 -7.88 -4.04
C PRO A 32 -16.55 -9.37 -4.38
N GLU A 33 -17.00 -10.21 -3.46
CA GLU A 33 -17.11 -11.65 -3.69
C GLU A 33 -17.83 -11.97 -5.01
N GLY A 34 -17.20 -12.80 -5.85
CA GLY A 34 -17.74 -13.22 -7.15
C GLY A 34 -17.72 -12.15 -8.26
N ASP A 35 -17.14 -10.98 -7.99
CA ASP A 35 -17.08 -9.85 -8.92
C ASP A 35 -15.73 -9.77 -9.65
N GLN A 36 -15.65 -8.89 -10.64
CA GLN A 36 -14.42 -8.65 -11.41
C GLN A 36 -14.21 -7.17 -11.73
N THR A 37 -12.96 -6.79 -11.97
CA THR A 37 -12.61 -5.51 -12.58
C THR A 37 -12.98 -5.49 -14.06
N LEU A 38 -13.00 -4.31 -14.67
CA LEU A 38 -12.82 -4.22 -16.12
C LEU A 38 -11.42 -4.70 -16.51
N TYR A 39 -11.24 -5.04 -17.79
CA TYR A 39 -9.88 -5.03 -18.32
C TYR A 39 -9.32 -3.63 -18.20
N HIS A 40 -8.15 -3.52 -17.59
CA HIS A 40 -7.49 -2.26 -17.36
C HIS A 40 -5.99 -2.35 -17.56
N ARG A 41 -5.40 -1.23 -17.97
CA ARG A 41 -3.99 -1.08 -18.28
C ARG A 41 -3.24 -0.48 -17.09
N HIS A 42 -2.11 -1.10 -16.75
CA HIS A 42 -1.04 -0.53 -15.93
C HIS A 42 0.17 -0.20 -16.79
N ASN A 43 0.69 1.02 -16.65
CA ASN A 43 1.93 1.49 -17.30
C ASN A 43 2.86 2.24 -16.32
N VAL A 44 2.53 2.25 -15.03
CA VAL A 44 3.33 2.83 -13.95
C VAL A 44 3.56 1.73 -12.92
N ASP A 45 4.78 1.60 -12.41
CA ASP A 45 5.08 0.63 -11.35
C ASP A 45 4.11 0.81 -10.18
N THR A 46 3.47 -0.27 -9.75
CA THR A 46 2.41 -0.21 -8.73
C THR A 46 2.80 -1.04 -7.53
N PHE A 47 2.86 -0.37 -6.39
CA PHE A 47 3.02 -0.99 -5.08
C PHE A 47 1.64 -1.40 -4.54
N TYR A 48 1.50 -2.65 -4.11
CA TYR A 48 0.27 -3.17 -3.54
C TYR A 48 0.47 -3.60 -2.09
N VAL A 49 -0.51 -3.31 -1.25
CA VAL A 49 -0.64 -3.83 0.12
C VAL A 49 -2.01 -4.49 0.26
N MET A 50 -2.00 -5.75 0.69
CA MET A 50 -3.20 -6.58 0.78
C MET A 50 -3.82 -6.43 2.15
N ILE A 51 -5.09 -6.03 2.20
CA ILE A 51 -5.78 -5.72 3.46
C ILE A 51 -6.57 -6.92 3.97
N ALA A 52 -7.08 -7.76 3.05
CA ALA A 52 -7.81 -8.98 3.38
C ALA A 52 -7.17 -10.19 2.69
N ASN A 53 -7.31 -11.36 3.31
CA ASN A 53 -7.03 -12.62 2.62
C ASN A 53 -7.95 -12.71 1.39
N SER A 54 -7.39 -12.99 0.23
CA SER A 54 -8.11 -12.96 -1.04
C SER A 54 -7.66 -14.08 -1.95
N SER A 55 -8.60 -14.68 -2.67
CA SER A 55 -8.33 -15.63 -3.75
C SER A 55 -8.75 -14.97 -5.06
N VAL A 56 -7.81 -14.73 -5.96
CA VAL A 56 -8.07 -14.01 -7.21
C VAL A 56 -7.63 -14.79 -8.43
N GLN A 57 -8.32 -14.58 -9.54
CA GLN A 57 -7.86 -14.95 -10.88
C GLN A 57 -7.47 -13.70 -11.64
N ASP A 58 -6.23 -13.67 -12.12
CA ASP A 58 -5.69 -12.63 -12.98
C ASP A 58 -5.70 -13.14 -14.42
N GLN A 59 -6.43 -12.44 -15.29
CA GLN A 59 -6.52 -12.75 -16.72
C GLN A 59 -5.90 -11.65 -17.55
N THR A 60 -4.78 -11.97 -18.21
CA THR A 60 -4.15 -11.11 -19.21
C THR A 60 -5.05 -10.94 -20.43
N PHE A 61 -5.15 -9.72 -20.94
CA PHE A 61 -5.95 -9.41 -22.11
C PHE A 61 -5.46 -10.17 -23.35
N GLY A 62 -6.39 -10.80 -24.08
CA GLY A 62 -6.09 -11.62 -25.26
C GLY A 62 -5.60 -13.04 -24.95
N GLU A 63 -5.34 -13.37 -23.68
CA GLU A 63 -4.95 -14.71 -23.27
C GLU A 63 -6.15 -15.54 -22.82
N ALA A 64 -6.14 -16.83 -23.18
CA ALA A 64 -7.17 -17.77 -22.76
C ALA A 64 -6.93 -18.31 -21.34
N THR A 65 -5.69 -18.25 -20.86
CA THR A 65 -5.28 -18.76 -19.56
C THR A 65 -5.38 -17.69 -18.49
N CYS A 66 -5.93 -18.05 -17.34
CA CYS A 66 -5.88 -17.22 -16.13
C CYS A 66 -4.83 -17.79 -15.17
N SER A 67 -4.18 -16.92 -14.41
CA SER A 67 -3.38 -17.31 -13.26
C SER A 67 -4.20 -17.14 -11.99
N ALA A 68 -4.11 -18.10 -11.06
CA ALA A 68 -4.76 -18.01 -9.76
C ALA A 68 -3.73 -17.64 -8.69
N ALA A 69 -4.13 -16.78 -7.75
CA ALA A 69 -3.30 -16.38 -6.63
C ALA A 69 -4.10 -16.36 -5.33
N GLU A 70 -3.53 -17.00 -4.31
CA GLU A 70 -3.93 -16.82 -2.91
C GLU A 70 -3.05 -15.76 -2.29
N ILE A 71 -3.67 -14.71 -1.76
CA ILE A 71 -2.95 -13.55 -1.25
C ILE A 71 -3.35 -13.31 0.20
N THR A 72 -2.37 -13.38 1.10
CA THR A 72 -2.57 -13.18 2.54
C THR A 72 -2.61 -11.69 2.90
N ALA A 73 -3.48 -11.32 3.85
CA ALA A 73 -3.50 -10.00 4.46
C ALA A 73 -2.12 -9.61 5.01
N GLY A 74 -1.70 -8.37 4.78
CA GLY A 74 -0.36 -7.88 5.08
C GLY A 74 0.69 -8.25 4.03
N GLY A 75 0.34 -9.05 3.01
CA GLY A 75 1.17 -9.25 1.82
C GLY A 75 1.38 -7.92 1.10
N ALA A 76 2.62 -7.65 0.69
CA ALA A 76 2.94 -6.42 0.00
C ALA A 76 4.04 -6.63 -1.04
N PHE A 77 3.86 -6.06 -2.23
CA PHE A 77 4.75 -6.28 -3.37
C PHE A 77 4.70 -5.14 -4.38
N LEU A 78 5.77 -4.99 -5.15
CA LEU A 78 5.87 -4.06 -6.27
C LEU A 78 5.72 -4.84 -7.58
N ARG A 79 4.84 -4.37 -8.47
CA ARG A 79 4.79 -4.81 -9.87
C ARG A 79 5.45 -3.77 -10.76
N ALA A 80 6.39 -4.21 -11.59
CA ALA A 80 7.19 -3.35 -12.47
C ALA A 80 6.46 -3.02 -13.79
N HIS A 81 5.25 -2.44 -13.71
CA HIS A 81 4.44 -2.17 -14.90
C HIS A 81 5.02 -1.12 -15.85
N LEU A 82 6.04 -0.38 -15.44
CA LEU A 82 6.75 0.53 -16.36
C LEU A 82 7.57 -0.27 -17.39
N SER A 83 8.29 -1.31 -16.96
CA SER A 83 9.12 -2.14 -17.83
C SER A 83 8.35 -3.32 -18.42
N ALA A 84 7.29 -3.77 -17.76
CA ALA A 84 6.38 -4.80 -18.25
C ALA A 84 4.91 -4.33 -18.11
N PRO A 85 4.44 -3.42 -18.99
CA PRO A 85 3.05 -2.98 -19.00
C PRO A 85 2.09 -4.15 -19.09
N LEU A 86 0.95 -4.03 -18.43
CA LEU A 86 -0.02 -5.11 -18.31
C LEU A 86 -1.42 -4.59 -18.59
N ILE A 87 -2.15 -5.30 -19.45
CA ILE A 87 -3.59 -5.15 -19.57
C ILE A 87 -4.22 -6.43 -19.04
N HIS A 88 -5.01 -6.33 -17.99
CA HIS A 88 -5.61 -7.50 -17.36
C HIS A 88 -6.92 -7.17 -16.67
N ARG A 89 -7.67 -8.21 -16.29
CA ARG A 89 -8.77 -8.10 -15.34
C ARG A 89 -8.52 -9.04 -14.17
N VAL A 90 -9.00 -8.65 -13.00
CA VAL A 90 -8.89 -9.44 -11.79
C VAL A 90 -10.29 -9.84 -11.35
N CYS A 91 -10.50 -11.14 -11.17
CA CYS A 91 -11.74 -11.73 -10.69
C CYS A 91 -11.53 -12.21 -9.25
N ASN A 92 -12.41 -11.80 -8.33
CA ASN A 92 -12.44 -12.36 -6.99
C ASN A 92 -13.18 -13.70 -7.00
N VAL A 93 -12.45 -14.78 -6.75
CA VAL A 93 -12.98 -16.15 -6.74
C VAL A 93 -13.01 -16.76 -5.34
N GLY A 94 -12.56 -16.00 -4.34
CA GLY A 94 -12.56 -16.38 -2.93
C GLY A 94 -13.85 -15.97 -2.23
N PHE A 95 -13.89 -16.25 -0.92
CA PHE A 95 -14.96 -15.79 -0.03
C PHE A 95 -14.63 -14.40 0.54
N GLY A 96 -15.63 -13.53 0.63
CA GLY A 96 -15.48 -12.16 1.08
C GLY A 96 -14.86 -11.22 0.04
N ASP A 97 -14.77 -9.94 0.39
CA ASP A 97 -14.24 -8.91 -0.50
C ASP A 97 -12.71 -9.00 -0.63
N ALA A 98 -12.21 -9.00 -1.87
CA ALA A 98 -10.80 -8.79 -2.12
C ALA A 98 -10.49 -7.30 -1.97
N ARG A 99 -9.61 -6.97 -1.01
CA ARG A 99 -9.26 -5.59 -0.67
C ARG A 99 -7.76 -5.35 -0.67
N MET A 100 -7.32 -4.30 -1.35
CA MET A 100 -5.93 -3.88 -1.40
C MET A 100 -5.79 -2.37 -1.54
N ILE A 101 -4.67 -1.84 -1.05
CA ILE A 101 -4.22 -0.49 -1.36
C ILE A 101 -3.22 -0.59 -2.50
N GLY A 102 -3.50 0.11 -3.60
CA GLY A 102 -2.61 0.23 -4.75
C GLY A 102 -1.99 1.63 -4.81
N ALA A 103 -0.70 1.74 -5.03
CA ALA A 103 0.01 3.01 -5.13
C ALA A 103 0.92 3.01 -6.37
N GLU A 104 0.60 3.82 -7.37
CA GLU A 104 1.46 4.04 -8.53
C GLU A 104 2.63 4.96 -8.17
N LEU A 105 3.85 4.52 -8.49
CA LEU A 105 5.08 5.28 -8.31
C LEU A 105 5.30 6.18 -9.53
N LYS A 106 4.74 7.39 -9.49
CA LYS A 106 4.74 8.32 -10.63
C LYS A 106 6.11 8.94 -10.90
N ALA A 107 6.83 9.34 -9.86
CA ALA A 107 8.14 9.97 -9.95
C ALA A 107 8.98 9.70 -8.70
N ALA A 108 10.30 9.84 -8.83
CA ALA A 108 11.20 9.81 -7.68
C ALA A 108 11.01 11.08 -6.84
N PRO A 109 10.92 10.98 -5.50
CA PRO A 109 10.84 12.14 -4.63
C PRO A 109 12.18 12.92 -4.61
N PRO A 110 12.18 14.21 -4.21
CA PRO A 110 13.39 15.02 -4.10
C PRO A 110 14.31 14.59 -2.95
N THR A 111 13.83 13.73 -2.05
CA THR A 111 14.58 13.24 -0.89
C THR A 111 14.30 11.76 -0.70
N ALA A 112 15.38 10.99 -0.67
CA ALA A 112 15.37 9.56 -0.40
C ALA A 112 16.56 9.23 0.50
N SER A 113 16.40 8.22 1.36
CA SER A 113 17.50 7.77 2.21
C SER A 113 18.44 6.83 1.42
N PRO A 114 19.77 7.00 1.51
CA PRO A 114 20.72 6.08 0.88
C PRO A 114 20.70 4.70 1.55
N VAL A 115 20.34 4.62 2.83
CA VAL A 115 20.32 3.38 3.62
C VAL A 115 18.90 3.05 4.07
N PRO A 116 18.53 1.76 4.19
CA PRO A 116 17.22 1.39 4.69
C PRO A 116 16.98 1.93 6.12
N LEU A 117 15.73 2.29 6.42
CA LEU A 117 15.33 2.67 7.78
C LEU A 117 15.79 1.61 8.80
N ASN A 118 16.51 2.08 9.82
CA ASN A 118 16.87 1.28 10.99
C ASN A 118 16.30 1.95 12.23
N ALA A 119 15.11 1.53 12.64
CA ALA A 119 14.37 2.11 13.76
C ALA A 119 13.65 1.01 14.57
N PRO A 120 13.39 1.22 15.87
CA PRO A 120 12.60 0.28 16.67
C PRO A 120 11.24 0.01 16.04
N CYS A 121 10.73 -1.21 16.23
CA CYS A 121 9.45 -1.69 15.68
C CYS A 121 9.38 -1.82 14.15
N HIS A 122 10.46 -1.47 13.42
CA HIS A 122 10.54 -1.59 11.96
C HIS A 122 11.39 -2.78 11.55
N SER A 123 11.05 -3.39 10.43
CA SER A 123 11.82 -4.48 9.84
C SER A 123 11.76 -4.40 8.31
N LEU A 124 12.93 -4.29 7.68
CA LEU A 124 13.03 -4.34 6.22
C LEU A 124 12.57 -5.72 5.72
N ARG A 125 11.70 -5.72 4.71
CA ARG A 125 11.16 -6.93 4.07
C ARG A 125 11.70 -7.12 2.68
N LYS A 126 11.78 -6.04 1.91
CA LYS A 126 12.24 -6.09 0.53
C LYS A 126 12.81 -4.74 0.12
N GLU A 127 13.82 -4.79 -0.72
CA GLU A 127 14.39 -3.62 -1.36
C GLU A 127 14.22 -3.74 -2.87
N HIS A 128 13.67 -2.68 -3.46
CA HIS A 128 13.61 -2.43 -4.88
C HIS A 128 14.34 -1.12 -5.18
N GLU A 129 14.62 -0.86 -6.45
CA GLU A 129 15.29 0.35 -6.91
C GLU A 129 14.53 1.62 -6.48
N ARG A 130 13.20 1.63 -6.68
CA ARG A 130 12.32 2.80 -6.47
C ARG A 130 11.51 2.74 -5.16
N LEU A 131 11.65 1.66 -4.39
CA LEU A 131 10.87 1.42 -3.17
C LEU A 131 11.59 0.49 -2.21
N ARG A 132 11.61 0.83 -0.93
CA ARG A 132 11.91 -0.13 0.14
C ARG A 132 10.65 -0.42 0.95
N LEU A 133 10.47 -1.69 1.29
CA LEU A 133 9.30 -2.18 2.01
C LEU A 133 9.68 -2.54 3.44
N HIS A 134 9.07 -1.87 4.40
CA HIS A 134 9.23 -2.17 5.82
C HIS A 134 7.91 -2.64 6.42
N ARG A 135 7.99 -3.53 7.41
CA ARG A 135 6.87 -3.84 8.30
C ARG A 135 7.06 -3.08 9.60
N LEU A 136 6.01 -2.38 10.03
CA LEU A 136 5.91 -1.74 11.34
C LEU A 136 4.99 -2.58 12.23
N VAL A 137 5.49 -3.01 13.38
CA VAL A 137 4.70 -3.72 14.40
C VAL A 137 5.01 -3.12 15.77
N ILE A 138 4.00 -2.57 16.43
CA ILE A 138 4.11 -1.99 17.78
C ILE A 138 3.20 -2.77 18.71
N GLN A 139 3.78 -3.47 19.68
CA GLN A 139 3.02 -4.23 20.68
C GLN A 139 2.23 -3.30 21.61
N PRO A 140 1.21 -3.80 22.32
CA PRO A 140 0.54 -3.04 23.38
C PRO A 140 1.55 -2.42 24.36
N ASP A 141 1.32 -1.17 24.73
CA ASP A 141 2.15 -0.33 25.61
C ASP A 141 3.59 -0.08 25.10
N GLN A 142 3.90 -0.47 23.86
CA GLN A 142 5.19 -0.22 23.23
C GLN A 142 5.21 1.11 22.50
N THR A 143 6.40 1.70 22.38
CA THR A 143 6.69 2.87 21.57
C THR A 143 7.86 2.62 20.64
N THR A 144 7.89 3.30 19.50
CA THR A 144 9.07 3.37 18.64
C THR A 144 10.21 4.14 19.29
N GLY A 145 9.92 4.96 20.32
CA GLY A 145 10.79 6.06 20.70
C GLY A 145 10.91 7.10 19.57
N PRO A 146 11.77 8.11 19.73
CA PRO A 146 12.02 9.10 18.68
C PRO A 146 12.59 8.43 17.42
N ILE A 147 11.93 8.66 16.29
CA ILE A 147 12.33 8.17 14.96
C ILE A 147 12.33 9.32 13.94
N SER A 148 13.06 9.11 12.86
CA SER A 148 13.07 10.00 11.70
C SER A 148 12.89 9.18 10.42
N TYR A 149 11.99 9.65 9.57
CA TYR A 149 11.86 9.19 8.19
C TYR A 149 12.48 10.24 7.28
N ASP A 150 13.73 10.03 6.88
CA ASP A 150 14.47 10.94 5.99
C ASP A 150 14.13 10.67 4.51
N PHE A 151 12.87 10.30 4.25
CA PHE A 151 12.34 9.89 2.95
C PHE A 151 10.83 10.13 2.91
N TYR A 152 10.28 10.21 1.69
CA TYR A 152 8.83 10.19 1.51
C TYR A 152 8.31 8.77 1.75
N SER A 153 7.15 8.65 2.41
CA SER A 153 6.61 7.33 2.72
C SER A 153 5.11 7.23 2.58
N LEU A 154 4.68 6.01 2.26
CA LEU A 154 3.29 5.57 2.37
C LEU A 154 3.19 4.57 3.52
N THR A 155 2.46 4.91 4.58
CA THR A 155 2.10 3.96 5.63
C THR A 155 0.70 3.43 5.37
N VAL A 156 0.55 2.11 5.23
CA VAL A 156 -0.75 1.43 5.09
C VAL A 156 -1.03 0.60 6.33
N VAL A 157 -2.11 0.93 7.03
CA VAL A 157 -2.54 0.25 8.25
C VAL A 157 -3.21 -1.08 7.88
N LEU A 158 -2.88 -2.16 8.58
CA LEU A 158 -3.42 -3.49 8.26
C LEU A 158 -4.65 -3.86 9.09
N GLU A 159 -4.78 -3.31 10.29
CA GLU A 159 -5.83 -3.68 11.25
C GLU A 159 -6.30 -2.43 12.01
N ALA A 160 -7.53 -2.45 12.51
CA ALA A 160 -8.05 -1.34 13.30
C ALA A 160 -7.23 -1.18 14.60
N ALA A 161 -6.84 0.05 14.91
CA ALA A 161 -6.01 0.35 16.07
C ALA A 161 -6.22 1.77 16.56
N VAL A 162 -5.80 2.05 17.78
CA VAL A 162 -5.62 3.41 18.29
C VAL A 162 -4.16 3.59 18.60
N ILE A 163 -3.52 4.56 17.96
CA ILE A 163 -2.13 4.92 18.20
C ILE A 163 -2.04 6.34 18.73
N SER A 164 -0.96 6.62 19.44
CA SER A 164 -0.57 7.97 19.82
C SER A 164 0.64 8.39 18.99
N LEU A 165 0.56 9.58 18.39
CA LEU A 165 1.64 10.22 17.65
C LEU A 165 2.14 11.40 18.48
N MET A 166 3.41 11.35 18.88
CA MET A 166 4.12 12.48 19.47
C MET A 166 4.91 13.20 18.38
N ASP A 167 4.73 14.51 18.25
CA ASP A 167 5.50 15.35 17.32
C ASP A 167 6.83 15.84 17.92
N GLU A 168 7.60 16.57 17.10
CA GLU A 168 8.90 17.12 17.47
C GLU A 168 8.84 18.17 18.59
N PHE A 169 7.65 18.72 18.87
CA PHE A 169 7.37 19.66 19.94
C PHE A 169 6.80 18.98 21.19
N HIS A 170 6.75 17.65 21.21
CA HIS A 170 6.15 16.82 22.26
C HIS A 170 4.63 17.00 22.40
N ASN A 171 3.95 17.50 21.36
CA ASN A 171 2.49 17.45 21.34
C ASN A 171 2.04 16.04 20.97
N GLU A 172 1.06 15.55 21.70
CA GLU A 172 0.49 14.22 21.51
C GLU A 172 -0.84 14.31 20.76
N THR A 173 -0.98 13.49 19.71
CA THR A 173 -2.24 13.32 18.98
C THR A 173 -2.63 11.85 18.98
N VAL A 174 -3.82 11.56 19.48
CA VAL A 174 -4.41 10.22 19.41
C VAL A 174 -5.10 10.05 18.06
N VAL A 175 -4.77 8.97 17.36
CA VAL A 175 -5.31 8.64 16.05
C VAL A 175 -5.99 7.27 16.12
N SER A 176 -7.25 7.22 15.70
CA SER A 176 -7.92 5.95 15.43
C SER A 176 -7.72 5.61 13.96
N CYS A 177 -7.22 4.40 13.71
CA CYS A 177 -6.94 3.88 12.38
C CYS A 177 -7.84 2.69 12.07
N SER A 178 -8.19 2.54 10.79
CA SER A 178 -8.87 1.38 10.22
C SER A 178 -7.95 0.63 9.26
N ALA A 179 -8.27 -0.65 9.01
CA ALA A 179 -7.57 -1.44 8.01
C ALA A 179 -7.67 -0.79 6.62
N GLY A 180 -6.52 -0.57 5.99
CA GLY A 180 -6.30 0.14 4.72
C GLY A 180 -6.39 1.66 4.79
N ASP A 181 -6.40 2.25 5.98
CA ASP A 181 -6.00 3.65 6.11
C ASP A 181 -4.59 3.81 5.57
N ALA A 182 -4.39 4.85 4.76
CA ALA A 182 -3.18 5.06 4.00
C ALA A 182 -2.72 6.52 4.18
N ILE A 183 -1.50 6.68 4.68
CA ILE A 183 -0.93 7.97 5.06
C ILE A 183 0.30 8.20 4.20
N TRP A 184 0.18 9.13 3.26
CA TRP A 184 1.31 9.66 2.50
C TRP A 184 1.95 10.82 3.26
N GLN A 185 3.26 10.78 3.48
CA GLN A 185 3.98 11.80 4.23
C GLN A 185 5.32 12.14 3.58
N ALA A 186 5.65 13.43 3.62
CA ALA A 186 6.98 13.94 3.35
C ALA A 186 7.96 13.54 4.48
N PRO A 187 9.27 13.72 4.30
CA PRO A 187 10.24 13.46 5.34
C PRO A 187 9.88 14.17 6.64
N ARG A 188 9.99 13.42 7.75
CA ARG A 188 9.62 13.89 9.09
C ARG A 188 10.63 13.37 10.10
N SER A 189 11.09 14.24 10.98
CA SER A 189 12.09 13.90 11.99
C SER A 189 11.52 14.03 13.40
N ASN A 190 12.14 13.33 14.34
CA ASN A 190 11.90 13.45 15.78
C ASN A 190 10.42 13.29 16.19
N PHE A 191 9.75 12.28 15.66
CA PHE A 191 8.40 11.90 16.09
C PHE A 191 8.42 10.51 16.72
N ALA A 192 7.40 10.16 17.48
CA ALA A 192 7.24 8.82 18.04
C ALA A 192 5.84 8.27 17.78
N ILE A 193 5.75 6.96 17.60
CA ILE A 193 4.49 6.23 17.51
C ILE A 193 4.41 5.31 18.73
N SER A 194 3.34 5.46 19.49
CA SER A 194 3.06 4.64 20.67
C SER A 194 1.73 3.90 20.47
N ASN A 195 1.64 2.68 20.97
CA ASN A 195 0.42 1.88 20.93
C ASN A 195 -0.18 1.77 22.34
N PRO A 196 -1.09 2.68 22.74
CA PRO A 196 -1.81 2.58 24.00
C PRO A 196 -2.95 1.53 23.95
N GLY A 197 -3.19 0.89 22.81
CA GLY A 197 -4.24 -0.09 22.62
C GLY A 197 -3.87 -1.50 23.12
N GLY A 198 -4.88 -2.33 23.36
CA GLY A 198 -4.70 -3.71 23.84
C GLY A 198 -4.35 -4.74 22.76
N SER A 199 -4.29 -4.35 21.48
CA SER A 199 -3.91 -5.20 20.35
C SER A 199 -2.67 -4.67 19.65
N GLU A 200 -1.94 -5.51 18.93
CA GLU A 200 -0.78 -5.05 18.16
C GLU A 200 -1.19 -4.06 17.06
N TYR A 201 -0.42 -2.98 16.91
CA TYR A 201 -0.54 -2.10 15.76
C TYR A 201 0.35 -2.62 14.64
N ARG A 202 -0.23 -2.81 13.45
CA ARG A 202 0.46 -3.33 12.28
C ARG A 202 0.27 -2.44 11.07
N ALA A 203 1.37 -2.10 10.44
CA ALA A 203 1.37 -1.36 9.19
C ALA A 203 2.48 -1.82 8.25
N ILE A 204 2.30 -1.49 6.99
CA ILE A 204 3.33 -1.56 5.96
C ILE A 204 3.80 -0.14 5.67
N VAL A 205 5.11 0.09 5.67
CA VAL A 205 5.72 1.37 5.34
C VAL A 205 6.50 1.21 4.05
N GLY A 206 6.01 1.84 2.98
CA GLY A 206 6.75 1.99 1.72
C GLY A 206 7.63 3.23 1.79
N GLU A 207 8.94 3.06 1.77
CA GLU A 207 9.95 4.11 1.64
C GLU A 207 10.17 4.39 0.14
N TRP A 208 9.71 5.55 -0.34
CA TRP A 208 9.85 5.97 -1.74
C TRP A 208 11.28 6.41 -2.04
N ARG A 209 11.76 6.08 -3.25
CA ARG A 209 13.13 6.36 -3.71
C ARG A 209 13.15 6.92 -5.14
#